data_AF-A0A1F5ZBA0-F1
#
_entry.id   AF-A0A1F5ZBA0-F1
#
_cell.length_a   1.000
_cell.length_b   1.000
_cell.length_c   1.000
_cell.angle_alpha   90.00
_cell.angle_beta   90.00
_cell.angle_gamma   90.00
#
_symmetry.space_group_name_H-M   'P 1'
#
loop_
_entity.id
_entity.type
_entity.pdbx_description
1 polymer ?
#
loop_
_entity_poly.entity_id
_entity_poly.type
_entity_poly.pdbx_seq_one_letter_code
_entity_poly.pdbx_strand_id
1 'polypeptide(L)' 'MLYDILKTIGYAAPKMARSIAKMGGQVIAGPEGFYVMGKEGPLKTREIERAQSWGKLLTQS' A
#
# COMPACT_ATOMS: atom_id res chain seq x y z
N MET A 1 6.49 15.05 -13.09
CA MET A 1 7.91 14.86 -12.71
C MET A 1 8.15 15.07 -11.21
N LEU A 2 7.58 16.09 -10.55
CA LEU A 2 7.73 16.27 -9.08
C LEU A 2 6.76 15.40 -8.24
N TYR A 3 5.65 14.93 -8.82
CA TYR A 3 4.59 14.18 -8.11
C TYR A 3 4.98 12.74 -7.70
N ASP A 4 5.99 12.15 -8.33
CA ASP A 4 6.36 10.73 -8.10
C ASP A 4 7.33 10.52 -6.93
N ILE A 5 8.08 11.56 -6.55
CA ILE A 5 9.04 11.53 -5.45
C ILE A 5 8.33 11.42 -4.09
N LEU A 6 7.12 11.97 -3.97
CA LEU A 6 6.29 11.86 -2.76
C LEU A 6 5.79 10.43 -2.50
N LYS A 7 5.72 9.56 -3.52
CA LYS A 7 5.30 8.15 -3.36
C LYS A 7 6.43 7.23 -2.85
N THR A 8 7.67 7.70 -2.89
CA THR A 8 8.85 6.86 -2.63
C THR A 8 9.59 7.21 -1.34
N ILE A 9 9.38 8.40 -0.76
CA ILE A 9 10.02 8.80 0.50
C ILE A 9 9.11 8.43 1.68
N GLY A 10 9.51 7.48 2.51
CA GLY A 10 8.94 7.27 3.86
C GLY A 10 7.86 6.19 4.02
N TYR A 11 7.37 5.55 2.95
CA TYR A 11 6.32 4.52 3.09
C TYR A 11 6.85 3.14 3.49
N ALA A 12 6.15 2.49 4.42
CA ALA A 12 6.45 1.13 4.87
C ALA A 12 6.11 0.07 3.81
N ALA A 13 5.10 0.31 2.98
CA ALA A 13 4.56 -0.69 2.05
C ALA A 13 5.62 -1.27 1.08
N PRO A 14 6.45 -0.46 0.38
CA PRO A 14 7.52 -1.00 -0.47
C PRO A 14 8.57 -1.80 0.31
N LYS A 15 8.85 -1.44 1.57
CA LYS A 15 9.79 -2.18 2.43
C LYS A 15 9.22 -3.54 2.85
N MET A 16 7.92 -3.59 3.15
CA MET A 16 7.22 -4.83 3.49
C MET A 16 7.19 -5.80 2.31
N ALA A 17 6.80 -5.34 1.11
CA ALA A 17 6.79 -6.21 -0.07
C ALA A 17 8.17 -6.80 -0.39
N ARG A 18 9.24 -6.00 -0.29
CA ARG A 18 10.61 -6.51 -0.43
C ARG A 18 10.96 -7.54 0.63
N SER A 19 10.49 -7.37 1.86
CA SER A 19 10.77 -8.31 2.95
C SER A 19 10.02 -9.64 2.75
N ILE A 20 8.75 -9.58 2.34
CA ILE A 20 7.96 -10.76 1.98
C ILE A 20 8.64 -11.57 0.86
N ALA A 21 9.03 -10.90 -0.22
CA ALA A 21 9.72 -11.54 -1.34
C ALA A 21 11.05 -12.17 -0.90
N LYS A 22 11.83 -11.50 -0.04
CA LYS A 22 13.09 -12.05 0.51
C LYS A 22 12.89 -13.29 1.36
N MET A 23 11.72 -13.43 2.01
CA MET A 23 11.38 -14.60 2.83
C MET A 23 10.79 -15.75 1.99
N GLY A 24 10.77 -15.62 0.66
CA GLY A 24 10.15 -16.61 -0.24
C GLY A 24 8.63 -16.52 -0.33
N GLY A 25 8.04 -15.48 0.25
CA GLY A 25 6.60 -15.22 0.14
C GLY A 25 6.23 -14.67 -1.24
N GLN A 26 5.06 -15.06 -1.73
CA GLN A 26 4.49 -14.50 -2.97
C GLN A 26 3.80 -13.17 -2.68
N VAL A 27 4.18 -12.14 -3.44
CA VAL A 27 3.48 -10.84 -3.41
C VAL A 27 2.27 -10.95 -4.35
N ILE A 28 1.08 -11.13 -3.77
CA ILE A 28 -0.19 -11.37 -4.52
C ILE A 28 -0.67 -10.09 -5.23
N ALA A 29 -0.46 -8.92 -4.61
CA ALA A 29 -0.73 -7.62 -5.21
C ALA A 29 0.41 -6.65 -4.88
N GLY A 30 0.61 -5.63 -5.73
CA GLY A 30 1.63 -4.61 -5.50
C GLY A 30 1.44 -3.89 -4.15
N PRO A 31 2.54 -3.50 -3.47
CA PRO A 31 2.44 -2.76 -2.21
C PRO A 31 1.73 -1.42 -2.44
N GLU A 32 0.76 -1.12 -1.59
CA GLU A 32 -0.02 0.10 -1.66
C GLU A 32 -0.02 0.82 -0.31
N GLY A 33 0.09 2.14 -0.33
CA GLY A 33 0.05 2.99 0.87
C GLY A 33 -1.22 3.82 0.89
N PHE A 34 -1.83 4.01 2.06
CA PHE A 34 -3.08 4.77 2.17
C PHE A 34 -2.92 5.97 3.09
N TYR A 35 -3.65 7.04 2.78
CA TYR A 35 -3.68 8.24 3.61
C TYR A 35 -4.66 8.08 4.77
N VAL A 36 -4.16 8.28 6.00
CA VAL A 36 -4.97 8.31 7.22
C VAL A 36 -5.12 9.73 7.76
N MET A 37 -6.22 9.98 8.45
CA MET A 37 -6.48 11.21 9.18
C MET A 37 -5.67 11.19 10.47
N GLY A 38 -4.46 11.73 10.48
CA GLY A 38 -3.58 11.74 11.65
C GLY A 38 -2.51 10.65 11.61
N LYS A 39 -2.21 10.03 12.76
CA LYS A 39 -1.12 9.05 12.88
C LYS A 39 -1.55 7.61 12.59
N GLU A 40 -2.75 7.21 13.01
CA GLU A 40 -3.20 5.81 12.99
C GLU A 40 -4.52 5.59 12.25
N GLY A 41 -5.34 6.62 12.05
CA GLY A 41 -6.64 6.48 11.38
C GLY A 41 -7.63 7.58 11.74
N PRO A 42 -8.82 7.59 11.12
CA PRO A 42 -9.32 6.67 10.08
C PRO A 42 -8.70 6.92 8.70
N LEU A 43 -8.94 6.05 7.71
CA LEU A 43 -8.62 6.36 6.32
C LEU A 43 -9.37 7.62 5.86
N LYS A 44 -8.70 8.45 5.05
CA LYS A 44 -9.38 9.57 4.39
C LYS A 44 -10.42 9.02 3.42
N THR A 45 -11.56 9.70 3.29
CA THR A 45 -12.72 9.21 2.53
C THR A 45 -12.38 8.68 1.14
N ARG A 46 -11.52 9.37 0.37
CA ARG A 46 -11.12 8.96 -0.98
C ARG A 46 -10.18 7.73 -1.00
N GLU A 47 -9.53 7.42 0.11
CA GLU A 47 -8.68 6.23 0.22
C GLU A 47 -9.48 4.96 0.48
N ILE A 48 -10.72 5.06 0.95
CA ILE A 48 -11.57 3.89 1.23
C ILE A 48 -11.82 3.09 -0.05
N GLU A 49 -12.22 3.77 -1.14
CA GLU A 49 -12.46 3.14 -2.44
C GLU A 49 -11.18 2.50 -3.01
N ARG A 50 -10.04 3.17 -2.79
CA ARG A 50 -8.72 2.70 -3.21
C ARG A 50 -8.29 1.45 -2.44
N ALA A 51 -8.49 1.46 -1.12
CA ALA A 51 -8.20 0.33 -0.24
C ALA A 51 -9.10 -0.87 -0.55
N GLN A 52 -10.38 -0.64 -0.84
CA GLN A 52 -11.29 -1.69 -1.27
C GLN A 52 -10.85 -2.29 -2.61
N SER A 53 -10.48 -1.46 -3.58
CA SER A 53 -10.01 -1.91 -4.89
C SER A 53 -8.73 -2.73 -4.78
N TRP A 54 -7.78 -2.29 -3.95
CA TRP A 54 -6.57 -3.05 -3.64
C TRP A 54 -6.89 -4.37 -2.92
N GLY A 55 -7.79 -4.35 -1.93
CA GLY A 55 -8.19 -5.55 -1.19
C GLY A 55 -8.80 -6.64 -2.07
N LYS A 56 -9.56 -6.26 -3.12
CA LYS A 56 -10.09 -7.22 -4.10
C LYS A 56 -9.00 -7.99 -4.85
N LEU A 57 -7.83 -7.37 -5.08
CA LEU A 57 -6.70 -8.06 -5.73
C LEU A 57 -6.10 -9.16 -4.84
N LEU A 58 -6.24 -9.04 -3.51
CA LEU A 58 -5.69 -10.02 -2.56
C LEU A 58 -6.50 -11.31 -2.49
N THR A 59 -7.77 -11.28 -2.85
CA THR A 59 -8.69 -12.43 -2.74
C THR A 59 -8.87 -13.20 -4.05
N GLN A 60 -8.24 -12.76 -5.13
CA GLN A 60 -8.36 -13.37 -6.46
C GLN A 60 -7.33 -14.50 -6.70
N SER A 61 -6.97 -15.25 -5.66
CA SER A 61 -6.02 -16.38 -5.74
C SER A 61 -6.69 -17.69 -6.16
#